data_AF-A0A166J4U8-F1
#
_entry.id   AF-A0A166J4U8-F1
#
_cell.length_a   1.000
_cell.length_b   1.000
_cell.length_c   1.000
_cell.angle_alpha   90.00
_cell.angle_beta   90.00
_cell.angle_gamma   90.00
#
_symmetry.space_group_name_H-M   'P 1'
#
loop_
_entity.id
_entity.type
_entity.pdbx_description
1 polymer ?
#
loop_
_entity_poly.entity_id
_entity_poly.type
_entity_poly.pdbx_seq_one_letter_code
_entity_poly.pdbx_strand_id
1 'polypeptide(L)'
;MSQPLPVNPYNIGTHPYECNAYATCLTYEMEAIAGSHHATSGPQSVVLARVLGYMILHAPTALGRTNVSNAVTSCATTEGLADLAKLYMTNFIRCFKSAKPGDPPVPSSHPSRPSFDNVSDTFLNTLLEAPQDYQKAKTLVSPKLEAERNDAVASGHIQRIAVTHCAHIFPEPVNHNVSGENEGDHKHQYAASIWAVMEIFGQVLGVEELNGPHIHRIENVMTMDSDFHYWFGSLDVWLEATVSAVTWICKVNI
;
A
#
# COMPACT_ATOMS: atom_id res chain seq x y z
N MET A 1 4.07 0.09 14.06
CA MET A 1 5.48 -0.27 13.81
C MET A 1 6.25 -0.28 15.11
N SER A 2 6.57 -1.46 15.60
CA SER A 2 7.28 -1.69 16.87
C SER A 2 8.80 -1.51 16.75
N GLN A 3 9.37 -1.79 15.58
CA GLN A 3 10.80 -1.70 15.33
C GLN A 3 11.25 -0.23 15.24
N PRO A 4 12.28 0.19 16.02
CA PRO A 4 12.91 1.51 15.87
C PRO A 4 13.51 1.72 14.49
N LEU A 5 13.71 2.98 14.09
CA LEU A 5 14.47 3.25 12.87
C LEU A 5 15.94 2.84 13.05
N PRO A 6 16.54 2.12 12.08
CA PRO A 6 17.97 1.85 12.10
C PRO A 6 18.81 3.13 11.96
N VAL A 7 20.11 3.02 12.20
CA VAL A 7 21.05 4.11 11.93
C VAL A 7 20.97 4.55 10.47
N ASN A 8 21.16 5.84 10.22
CA ASN A 8 21.04 6.43 8.89
C ASN A 8 21.97 5.70 7.89
N PRO A 9 21.44 4.97 6.90
CA PRO A 9 22.25 4.23 5.95
C PRO A 9 22.76 5.13 4.80
N TYR A 10 22.27 6.37 4.70
CA TYR A 10 22.60 7.27 3.61
C TYR A 10 23.83 8.13 3.93
N ASN A 11 24.67 8.33 2.93
CA ASN A 11 25.86 9.17 3.03
C ASN A 11 25.55 10.56 2.46
N ILE A 12 25.87 11.62 3.21
CA ILE A 12 25.62 13.01 2.81
C ILE A 12 26.32 13.41 1.50
N GLY A 13 27.48 12.80 1.18
CA GLY A 13 28.23 13.08 -0.03
C GLY A 13 27.66 12.41 -1.29
N THR A 14 26.86 11.36 -1.16
CA THR A 14 26.29 10.62 -2.30
C THR A 14 24.77 10.74 -2.39
N HIS A 15 24.08 10.82 -1.26
CA HIS A 15 22.61 10.86 -1.14
C HIS A 15 22.18 11.96 -0.17
N PRO A 16 22.46 13.24 -0.48
CA PRO A 16 22.26 14.32 0.48
C PRO A 16 20.79 14.51 0.88
N TYR A 17 19.86 14.33 -0.06
CA TYR A 17 18.43 14.49 0.18
C TYR A 17 17.90 13.40 1.10
N GLU A 18 18.20 12.14 0.81
CA GLU A 18 17.80 10.98 1.61
C GLU A 18 18.48 11.02 3.00
N CYS A 19 19.76 11.40 3.06
CA CYS A 19 20.50 11.55 4.31
C CYS A 19 19.82 12.56 5.24
N ASN A 20 19.47 13.74 4.74
CA ASN A 20 18.84 14.78 5.55
C ASN A 20 17.42 14.39 5.96
N ALA A 21 16.60 13.90 5.02
CA ALA A 21 15.23 13.49 5.31
C ALA A 21 15.17 12.35 6.34
N TYR A 22 16.06 11.37 6.22
CA TYR A 22 16.12 10.26 7.17
C TYR A 22 16.61 10.72 8.55
N ALA A 23 17.57 11.65 8.61
CA ALA A 23 17.99 12.27 9.86
C ALA A 23 16.83 13.03 10.53
N THR A 24 15.99 13.75 9.76
CA THR A 24 14.76 14.37 10.28
C THR A 24 13.82 13.33 10.91
N CYS A 25 13.64 12.17 10.27
CA CYS A 25 12.82 11.09 10.81
C CYS A 25 13.40 10.51 12.12
N LEU A 26 14.72 10.35 12.21
CA LEU A 26 15.41 9.89 13.43
C LEU A 26 15.25 10.87 14.59
N THR A 27 15.43 12.17 14.33
CA THR A 27 15.21 13.23 15.34
C THR A 27 13.77 13.22 15.81
N TYR A 28 12.82 13.13 14.88
CA TYR A 28 11.40 13.07 15.22
C TYR A 28 11.06 11.83 16.07
N GLU A 29 11.63 10.65 15.75
CA GLU A 29 11.45 9.44 16.57
C GLU A 29 12.01 9.65 17.99
N MET A 30 13.21 10.22 18.11
CA MET A 30 13.87 10.49 19.39
C MET A 30 13.03 11.43 20.27
N GLU A 31 12.55 12.55 19.72
CA GLU A 31 11.72 13.52 20.43
C GLU A 31 10.37 12.93 20.85
N ALA A 32 9.78 12.08 20.00
CA ALA A 32 8.56 11.37 20.31
C ALA A 32 8.74 10.35 21.45
N ILE A 33 9.88 9.65 21.53
CA ILE A 33 10.22 8.74 22.63
C ILE A 33 10.45 9.51 23.94
N ALA A 34 11.07 10.69 23.86
CA ALA A 34 11.35 11.54 25.02
C ALA A 34 10.09 12.14 25.67
N GLY A 35 8.90 11.94 25.08
CA GLY A 35 7.63 12.41 25.63
C GLY A 35 7.27 13.84 25.24
N SER A 36 7.99 14.47 24.31
CA SER A 36 7.70 15.83 23.84
C SER A 36 6.37 15.95 23.08
N HIS A 37 5.82 14.83 22.59
CA HIS A 37 4.61 14.79 21.78
C HIS A 37 3.67 13.65 22.18
N HIS A 38 2.87 13.86 23.23
CA HIS A 38 1.78 12.94 23.57
C HIS A 38 0.54 13.25 22.72
N ALA A 39 0.19 12.35 21.81
CA ALA A 39 -1.08 12.42 21.09
C ALA A 39 -2.22 11.98 22.03
N THR A 40 -3.17 12.89 22.32
CA THR A 40 -4.37 12.60 23.11
C THR A 40 -5.36 11.70 22.35
N SER A 41 -5.27 11.66 21.02
CA SER A 41 -6.04 10.81 20.11
C SER A 41 -5.24 10.54 18.82
N GLY A 42 -5.39 9.35 18.22
CA GLY A 42 -4.69 8.94 16.99
C GLY A 42 -3.40 8.14 17.20
N PRO A 43 -2.64 7.86 16.12
CA PRO A 43 -1.40 7.09 16.21
C PRO A 43 -0.35 7.79 17.07
N GLN A 44 0.43 7.00 17.83
CA GLN A 44 1.53 7.52 18.63
C GLN A 44 2.55 8.24 17.73
N SER A 45 3.08 9.37 18.19
CA SER A 45 4.06 10.18 17.45
C SER A 45 5.29 9.36 17.00
N VAL A 46 5.74 8.42 17.84
CA VAL A 46 6.82 7.47 17.52
C VAL A 46 6.49 6.62 16.28
N VAL A 47 5.23 6.18 16.14
CA VAL A 47 4.79 5.40 14.98
C VAL A 47 4.79 6.27 13.72
N LEU A 48 4.40 7.54 13.82
CA LEU A 48 4.40 8.48 12.69
C LEU A 48 5.83 8.72 12.17
N ALA A 49 6.79 8.96 13.06
CA ALA A 49 8.20 9.08 12.71
C ALA A 49 8.73 7.82 12.00
N ARG A 50 8.39 6.65 12.52
CA ARG A 50 8.76 5.35 11.92
C ARG A 50 8.17 5.16 10.53
N VAL A 51 6.91 5.55 10.31
CA VAL A 51 6.28 5.47 8.98
C VAL A 51 7.12 6.24 7.96
N LEU A 52 7.49 7.48 8.26
CA LEU A 52 8.28 8.29 7.34
C LEU A 52 9.65 7.67 7.05
N GLY A 53 10.37 7.24 8.08
CA GLY A 53 11.69 6.64 7.91
C GLY A 53 11.64 5.33 7.12
N TYR A 54 10.70 4.42 7.42
CA TYR A 54 10.56 3.16 6.69
C TYR A 54 10.06 3.35 5.26
N MET A 55 9.24 4.37 4.98
CA MET A 55 8.90 4.74 3.60
C MET A 55 10.16 5.15 2.81
N ILE A 56 11.09 5.91 3.41
CA ILE A 56 12.36 6.25 2.72
C ILE A 56 13.21 4.98 2.50
N LEU A 57 13.32 4.10 3.50
CA LEU A 57 14.13 2.87 3.40
C LEU A 57 13.59 1.89 2.35
N HIS A 58 12.29 1.68 2.33
CA HIS A 58 11.65 0.63 1.53
C HIS A 58 11.01 1.14 0.24
N ALA A 59 11.22 2.42 -0.10
CA ALA A 59 10.84 2.92 -1.41
C ALA A 59 11.45 2.05 -2.52
N PRO A 60 10.62 1.47 -3.41
CA PRO A 60 11.06 0.46 -4.36
C PRO A 60 11.94 1.03 -5.47
N THR A 61 11.85 2.34 -5.73
CA THR A 61 12.66 3.01 -6.76
C THR A 61 13.46 4.17 -6.17
N ALA A 62 14.52 4.57 -6.89
CA ALA A 62 15.31 5.75 -6.51
C ALA A 62 14.48 7.03 -6.54
N LEU A 63 13.64 7.22 -7.58
CA LEU A 63 12.80 8.40 -7.66
C LEU A 63 11.75 8.43 -6.55
N GLY A 64 11.11 7.29 -6.24
CA GLY A 64 10.14 7.20 -5.15
C GLY A 64 10.76 7.56 -3.79
N ARG A 65 11.99 7.08 -3.56
CA ARG A 65 12.77 7.43 -2.37
C ARG A 65 13.09 8.92 -2.31
N THR A 66 13.53 9.52 -3.41
CA THR A 66 13.78 10.95 -3.50
C THR A 66 12.49 11.77 -3.29
N ASN A 67 11.35 11.33 -3.83
CA ASN A 67 10.06 11.98 -3.65
C ASN A 67 9.62 12.01 -2.19
N VAL A 68 9.67 10.87 -1.49
CA VAL A 68 9.34 10.81 -0.06
C VAL A 68 10.33 11.66 0.75
N SER A 69 11.62 11.60 0.42
CA SER A 69 12.65 12.41 1.11
C SER A 69 12.39 13.91 0.95
N ASN A 70 11.99 14.34 -0.24
CA ASN A 70 11.61 15.73 -0.52
C ASN A 70 10.33 16.14 0.23
N ALA A 71 9.34 15.25 0.31
CA ALA A 71 8.11 15.51 1.06
C ALA A 71 8.39 15.73 2.54
N VAL A 72 9.22 14.86 3.14
CA VAL A 72 9.69 14.97 4.53
C VAL A 72 10.48 16.26 4.75
N THR A 73 11.45 16.56 3.88
CA THR A 73 12.30 17.77 4.02
C THR A 73 11.51 19.07 3.82
N SER A 74 10.40 19.01 3.07
CA SER A 74 9.52 20.16 2.86
C SER A 74 8.61 20.47 4.06
N CYS A 75 8.46 19.53 5.00
CA CYS A 75 7.72 19.78 6.23
C CYS A 75 8.51 20.72 7.14
N ALA A 76 7.98 21.92 7.38
CA ALA A 76 8.63 22.92 8.24
C ALA A 76 8.50 22.63 9.74
N THR A 77 7.52 21.80 10.14
CA THR A 77 7.22 21.51 11.55
C THR A 77 6.95 20.02 11.79
N THR A 78 7.02 19.62 13.05
CA THR A 78 6.69 18.28 13.51
C THR A 78 5.22 17.94 13.23
N GLU A 79 4.30 18.90 13.30
CA GLU A 79 2.91 18.70 12.90
C GLU A 79 2.80 18.38 11.41
N GLY A 80 3.56 19.07 10.56
CA GLY A 80 3.62 18.75 9.13
C GLY A 80 4.13 17.34 8.85
N LEU A 81 5.14 16.88 9.60
CA LEU A 81 5.62 15.49 9.53
C LEU A 81 4.55 14.50 9.99
N ALA A 82 3.86 14.81 11.09
CA ALA A 82 2.78 13.99 11.62
C ALA A 82 1.64 13.85 10.60
N ASP A 83 1.26 14.94 9.94
CA ASP A 83 0.20 14.94 8.93
C ASP A 83 0.61 14.19 7.67
N LEU A 84 1.88 14.32 7.23
CA LEU A 84 2.43 13.54 6.12
C LEU A 84 2.41 12.04 6.44
N ALA A 85 2.81 11.66 7.64
CA ALA A 85 2.77 10.28 8.09
C ALA A 85 1.34 9.73 8.13
N LYS A 86 0.37 10.50 8.64
CA LYS A 86 -1.05 10.12 8.65
C LYS A 86 -1.61 9.96 7.23
N LEU A 87 -1.20 10.82 6.29
CA LEU A 87 -1.56 10.70 4.88
C LEU A 87 -1.10 9.36 4.31
N TYR A 88 0.17 8.97 4.50
CA TYR A 88 0.67 7.67 4.06
C TYR A 88 0.00 6.49 4.79
N MET A 89 -0.24 6.60 6.09
CA MET A 89 -0.97 5.55 6.82
C MET A 89 -2.39 5.36 6.27
N THR A 90 -3.08 6.45 5.93
CA THR A 90 -4.48 6.44 5.51
C THR A 90 -4.64 6.03 4.06
N ASN A 91 -3.79 6.51 3.16
CA ASN A 91 -3.95 6.30 1.72
C ASN A 91 -3.08 5.17 1.18
N PHE A 92 -2.02 4.75 1.89
CA PHE A 92 -1.18 3.64 1.46
C PHE A 92 -1.35 2.43 2.36
N ILE A 93 -1.01 2.53 3.64
CA ILE A 93 -1.01 1.33 4.52
C ILE A 93 -2.43 0.77 4.70
N ARG A 94 -3.42 1.65 4.91
CA ARG A 94 -4.80 1.24 5.13
C ARG A 94 -5.46 0.64 3.88
N CYS A 95 -5.05 1.02 2.67
CA CYS A 95 -5.72 0.51 1.47
C CYS A 95 -5.45 -1.00 1.27
N PHE A 96 -4.27 -1.49 1.63
CA PHE A 96 -3.93 -2.92 1.60
C PHE A 96 -4.53 -3.73 2.75
N LYS A 97 -5.05 -3.07 3.80
CA LYS A 97 -5.75 -3.79 4.86
C LYS A 97 -7.16 -4.13 4.40
N SER A 98 -7.55 -5.40 4.47
CA SER A 98 -8.92 -5.83 4.23
C SER A 98 -9.87 -4.94 5.02
N ALA A 99 -10.73 -4.23 4.31
CA ALA A 99 -11.59 -3.24 4.91
C ALA A 99 -12.48 -3.89 5.97
N LYS A 100 -12.45 -3.36 7.20
CA LYS A 100 -13.64 -3.46 8.04
C LYS A 100 -14.75 -2.65 7.36
N PRO A 101 -16.00 -3.13 7.31
CA PRO A 101 -17.11 -2.36 6.77
C PRO A 101 -17.16 -0.98 7.43
N GLY A 102 -17.13 0.10 6.64
CA GLY A 102 -17.18 1.47 7.13
C GLY A 102 -16.90 2.51 6.03
N ASP A 103 -17.19 3.77 6.34
CA ASP A 103 -17.08 4.88 5.41
C ASP A 103 -15.62 5.13 4.96
N PRO A 104 -15.41 5.63 3.72
CA PRO A 104 -14.11 6.12 3.28
C PRO A 104 -13.55 7.15 4.26
N PRO A 105 -12.25 7.15 4.54
CA PRO A 105 -11.63 8.21 5.33
C PRO A 105 -11.90 9.57 4.68
N VAL A 106 -11.99 10.61 5.50
CA VAL A 106 -12.06 11.99 5.01
C VAL A 106 -10.80 12.26 4.15
N PRO A 107 -10.96 12.77 2.92
CA PRO A 107 -9.84 13.19 2.09
C PRO A 107 -8.94 14.17 2.85
N SER A 108 -7.62 14.00 2.76
CA SER A 108 -6.65 14.88 3.42
C SER A 108 -5.71 15.49 2.40
N SER A 109 -5.52 16.79 2.50
CA SER A 109 -4.57 17.54 1.66
C SER A 109 -3.14 17.26 2.11
N HIS A 110 -2.22 17.15 1.16
CA HIS A 110 -0.82 16.87 1.47
C HIS A 110 -0.15 18.11 2.10
N PRO A 111 0.53 18.00 3.26
CA PRO A 111 1.08 19.17 3.97
C PRO A 111 2.27 19.82 3.23
N SER A 112 2.85 19.14 2.25
CA SER A 112 3.99 19.63 1.45
C SER A 112 3.63 19.70 -0.05
N ARG A 113 3.30 20.92 -0.54
CA ARG A 113 3.26 21.37 -1.96
C ARG A 113 2.14 20.88 -2.91
N PRO A 114 1.85 21.67 -3.98
CA PRO A 114 0.90 21.33 -5.05
C PRO A 114 1.30 20.13 -5.92
N SER A 115 2.48 19.52 -5.77
CA SER A 115 2.87 18.37 -6.61
C SER A 115 2.07 17.11 -6.29
N PHE A 116 1.74 16.86 -5.02
CA PHE A 116 0.84 15.77 -4.66
C PHE A 116 -0.57 16.07 -5.17
N ASP A 117 -1.07 17.27 -4.90
CA ASP A 117 -2.42 17.68 -5.31
C ASP A 117 -2.57 17.61 -6.84
N ASN A 118 -1.57 18.03 -7.61
CA ASN A 118 -1.57 17.90 -9.07
C ASN A 118 -1.65 16.43 -9.54
N VAL A 119 -0.91 15.53 -8.87
CA VAL A 119 -0.95 14.09 -9.19
C VAL A 119 -2.31 13.53 -8.80
N SER A 120 -2.82 13.86 -7.61
CA SER A 120 -4.15 13.45 -7.15
C SER A 120 -5.24 13.98 -8.06
N ASP A 121 -5.19 15.23 -8.50
CA ASP A 121 -6.13 15.83 -9.45
C ASP A 121 -6.05 15.14 -10.81
N THR A 122 -4.85 14.74 -11.23
CA THR A 122 -4.68 13.94 -12.45
C THR A 122 -5.42 12.62 -12.32
N PHE A 123 -5.27 11.91 -11.19
CA PHE A 123 -6.00 10.67 -10.93
C PHE A 123 -7.51 10.92 -10.80
N LEU A 124 -7.95 11.98 -10.13
CA LEU A 124 -9.35 12.35 -10.00
C LEU A 124 -10.03 12.57 -11.36
N ASN A 125 -9.30 13.03 -12.36
CA ASN A 125 -9.84 13.26 -13.71
C ASN A 125 -9.73 12.05 -14.63
N THR A 126 -8.92 11.04 -14.29
CA THR A 126 -8.57 9.92 -15.19
C THR A 126 -8.95 8.54 -14.66
N LEU A 127 -9.31 8.43 -13.39
CA LEU A 127 -9.66 7.17 -12.77
C LEU A 127 -10.98 6.63 -13.36
N LEU A 128 -10.94 5.38 -13.77
CA LEU A 128 -12.09 4.65 -14.30
C LEU A 128 -12.56 3.64 -13.27
N GLU A 129 -13.88 3.50 -13.16
CA GLU A 129 -14.47 2.51 -12.28
C GLU A 129 -14.13 1.08 -12.72
N ALA A 130 -13.69 0.27 -11.75
CA ALA A 130 -13.45 -1.14 -11.99
C ALA A 130 -14.77 -1.92 -12.12
N PRO A 131 -14.87 -2.87 -13.05
CA PRO A 131 -16.02 -3.77 -13.13
C PRO A 131 -16.22 -4.51 -11.80
N GLN A 132 -17.41 -4.41 -11.22
CA GLN A 132 -17.72 -5.11 -9.97
C GLN A 132 -18.01 -6.62 -10.19
N ASP A 133 -18.09 -7.06 -11.46
CA ASP A 133 -18.27 -8.46 -11.83
C ASP A 133 -16.95 -9.25 -11.75
N TYR A 134 -16.61 -9.61 -10.51
CA TYR A 134 -15.42 -10.37 -10.14
C TYR A 134 -15.39 -11.83 -10.65
N GLN A 135 -16.48 -12.34 -11.25
CA GLN A 135 -16.51 -13.72 -11.79
C GLN A 135 -15.49 -13.92 -12.91
N LYS A 136 -15.26 -12.91 -13.75
CA LYS A 136 -14.22 -12.98 -14.80
C LYS A 136 -12.82 -13.08 -14.22
N ALA A 137 -12.53 -12.35 -13.14
CA ALA A 137 -11.24 -12.45 -12.46
C ALA A 137 -11.00 -13.87 -11.92
N LYS A 138 -12.01 -14.52 -11.33
CA LYS A 138 -11.91 -15.92 -10.87
C LYS A 138 -11.54 -16.90 -11.98
N THR A 139 -12.05 -16.69 -13.19
CA THR A 139 -11.73 -17.56 -14.35
C THR A 139 -10.29 -17.42 -14.85
N LEU A 140 -9.62 -16.29 -14.58
CA LEU A 140 -8.23 -16.06 -14.98
C LEU A 140 -7.22 -16.77 -14.07
N VAL A 141 -7.54 -16.91 -12.77
CA VAL A 141 -6.61 -17.47 -11.76
C VAL A 141 -6.86 -18.95 -11.47
N SER A 142 -7.93 -19.51 -12.02
CA SER A 142 -8.20 -20.94 -11.93
C SER A 142 -7.66 -21.61 -13.19
N PRO A 143 -6.65 -22.51 -13.12
CA PRO A 143 -6.65 -23.61 -14.07
C PRO A 143 -8.02 -24.26 -13.89
N LYS A 144 -8.79 -24.46 -14.96
CA LYS A 144 -10.04 -25.21 -14.93
C LYS A 144 -9.83 -26.49 -14.10
N LEU A 145 -10.21 -26.46 -12.83
CA LEU A 145 -10.45 -27.66 -12.08
C LEU A 145 -11.84 -28.11 -12.54
N GLU A 146 -11.89 -28.56 -13.80
CA GLU A 146 -12.92 -29.49 -14.22
C GLU A 146 -12.71 -30.70 -13.34
N ALA A 147 -13.44 -30.73 -12.23
CA ALA A 147 -13.50 -31.84 -11.32
C ALA A 147 -14.14 -33.01 -12.07
N GLU A 148 -13.37 -33.66 -12.93
CA GLU A 148 -13.53 -35.10 -13.12
C GLU A 148 -13.23 -35.72 -11.76
N ARG A 149 -14.32 -35.96 -11.03
CA ARG A 149 -14.35 -36.82 -9.85
C ARG A 149 -14.00 -38.24 -10.30
N ASN A 150 -12.73 -38.46 -10.61
CA ASN A 150 -12.18 -39.79 -10.79
C ASN A 150 -11.76 -40.26 -9.40
N ASP A 151 -12.63 -41.09 -8.83
CA ASP A 151 -12.38 -41.89 -7.65
C ASP A 151 -11.08 -42.68 -7.85
N ALA A 152 -9.97 -42.19 -7.32
CA ALA A 152 -8.71 -42.94 -7.27
C ALA A 152 -7.97 -42.62 -5.96
N VAL A 153 -8.41 -43.31 -4.91
CA VAL A 153 -7.65 -43.54 -3.68
C VAL A 153 -6.39 -44.33 -4.03
N ALA A 154 -5.24 -43.68 -4.26
CA ALA A 154 -3.94 -44.36 -4.34
C ALA A 154 -2.72 -43.40 -4.29
N SER A 155 -2.52 -42.70 -3.18
CA SER A 155 -1.19 -42.39 -2.62
C SER A 155 -1.35 -41.52 -1.38
N GLY A 156 -0.66 -41.87 -0.30
CA GLY A 156 -0.81 -41.28 1.04
C GLY A 156 -0.38 -39.80 1.21
N HIS A 157 -0.54 -38.96 0.20
CA HIS A 157 -0.56 -37.52 0.37
C HIS A 157 -2.02 -37.11 0.59
N ILE A 158 -2.34 -36.64 1.80
CA ILE A 158 -3.62 -35.93 2.03
C ILE A 158 -3.56 -34.68 1.16
N GLN A 159 -4.16 -34.75 -0.03
CA GLN A 159 -4.38 -33.60 -0.88
C GLN A 159 -5.41 -32.75 -0.14
N ARG A 160 -4.92 -31.78 0.62
CA ARG A 160 -5.75 -30.91 1.45
C ARG A 160 -6.61 -30.07 0.51
N ILE A 161 -7.86 -30.47 0.31
CA ILE A 161 -8.86 -29.65 -0.36
C ILE A 161 -9.05 -28.41 0.52
N ALA A 162 -8.73 -27.25 -0.03
CA ALA A 162 -8.84 -25.97 0.66
C ALA A 162 -9.77 -25.04 -0.14
N VAL A 163 -10.58 -24.26 0.58
CA VAL A 163 -11.32 -23.16 -0.03
C VAL A 163 -10.29 -22.09 -0.43
N THR A 164 -10.35 -21.66 -1.68
CA THR A 164 -9.45 -20.64 -2.23
C THR A 164 -10.21 -19.37 -2.58
N HIS A 165 -9.55 -18.24 -2.37
CA HIS A 165 -9.98 -16.90 -2.73
C HIS A 165 -9.00 -16.31 -3.74
N CYS A 166 -9.47 -15.42 -4.61
CA CYS A 166 -8.56 -14.63 -5.42
C CYS A 166 -8.26 -13.32 -4.66
N ALA A 167 -6.98 -13.10 -4.36
CA ALA A 167 -6.45 -11.91 -3.74
C ALA A 167 -5.90 -10.99 -4.82
N HIS A 168 -6.01 -9.68 -4.63
CA HIS A 168 -5.31 -8.71 -5.46
C HIS A 168 -4.07 -8.19 -4.74
N ILE A 169 -2.99 -7.97 -5.50
CA ILE A 169 -1.78 -7.29 -4.98
C ILE A 169 -2.13 -5.83 -4.69
N PHE A 170 -2.64 -5.11 -5.69
CA PHE A 170 -3.25 -3.79 -5.57
C PHE A 170 -4.77 -3.95 -5.38
N PRO A 171 -5.33 -3.49 -4.25
CA PRO A 171 -6.70 -3.82 -3.87
C PRO A 171 -7.75 -3.33 -4.88
N GLU A 172 -8.60 -4.26 -5.35
CA GLU A 172 -9.73 -3.95 -6.23
C GLU A 172 -10.67 -2.84 -5.72
N PRO A 173 -11.05 -2.80 -4.42
CA PRO A 173 -12.04 -1.84 -3.93
C PRO A 173 -11.62 -0.36 -4.04
N VAL A 174 -10.35 -0.09 -4.38
CA VAL A 174 -9.88 1.28 -4.61
C VAL A 174 -10.67 1.93 -5.73
N ASN A 175 -10.99 1.20 -6.81
CA ASN A 175 -11.62 1.73 -8.02
C ASN A 175 -13.14 1.49 -8.08
N HIS A 176 -13.79 1.03 -7.00
CA HIS A 176 -15.24 0.85 -6.97
C HIS A 176 -15.97 2.15 -6.62
N ASN A 177 -17.13 2.38 -7.22
CA ASN A 177 -18.01 3.52 -6.92
C ASN A 177 -17.30 4.88 -7.04
N VAL A 178 -16.45 5.05 -8.06
CA VAL A 178 -15.72 6.31 -8.31
C VAL A 178 -16.28 7.11 -9.48
N SER A 179 -17.31 6.59 -10.17
CA SER A 179 -17.93 7.23 -11.34
C SER A 179 -19.43 7.48 -11.14
N GLY A 180 -20.04 8.20 -12.09
CA GLY A 180 -21.48 8.48 -12.07
C GLY A 180 -21.85 9.48 -10.97
N GLU A 181 -22.84 9.14 -10.14
CA GLU A 181 -23.31 10.02 -9.05
C GLU A 181 -22.25 10.26 -7.96
N ASN A 182 -21.21 9.42 -7.91
CA ASN A 182 -20.10 9.52 -6.96
C ASN A 182 -18.89 10.28 -7.54
N GLU A 183 -18.98 10.79 -8.77
CA GLU A 183 -17.86 11.51 -9.39
C GLU A 183 -17.53 12.79 -8.61
N GLY A 184 -16.31 12.84 -8.07
CA GLY A 184 -15.81 13.97 -7.29
C GLY A 184 -16.22 13.92 -5.82
N ASP A 185 -16.91 12.86 -5.39
CA ASP A 185 -17.28 12.63 -4.01
C ASP A 185 -16.07 12.26 -3.12
N HIS A 186 -16.33 12.01 -1.84
CA HIS A 186 -15.29 11.60 -0.89
C HIS A 186 -14.60 10.28 -1.24
N LYS A 187 -15.32 9.30 -1.83
CA LYS A 187 -14.76 8.02 -2.26
C LYS A 187 -13.86 8.20 -3.48
N HIS A 188 -14.26 9.00 -4.47
CA HIS A 188 -13.47 9.30 -5.65
C HIS A 188 -12.19 10.05 -5.27
N GLN A 189 -12.29 11.07 -4.42
CA GLN A 189 -11.12 11.80 -3.91
C GLN A 189 -10.17 10.91 -3.10
N TYR A 190 -10.71 10.02 -2.27
CA TYR A 190 -9.91 9.05 -1.53
C TYR A 190 -9.19 8.06 -2.47
N ALA A 191 -9.88 7.54 -3.49
CA ALA A 191 -9.27 6.68 -4.50
C ALA A 191 -8.14 7.38 -5.26
N ALA A 192 -8.36 8.63 -5.68
CA ALA A 192 -7.34 9.45 -6.33
C ALA A 192 -6.11 9.67 -5.43
N SER A 193 -6.32 9.93 -4.13
CA SER A 193 -5.24 10.07 -3.15
C SER A 193 -4.44 8.77 -2.95
N ILE A 194 -5.10 7.61 -2.97
CA ILE A 194 -4.42 6.30 -2.90
C ILE A 194 -3.46 6.15 -4.08
N TRP A 195 -3.96 6.37 -5.30
CA TRP A 195 -3.15 6.23 -6.51
C TRP A 195 -2.02 7.25 -6.58
N ALA A 196 -2.25 8.48 -6.13
CA ALA A 196 -1.21 9.49 -6.03
C ALA A 196 -0.07 9.05 -5.10
N VAL A 197 -0.37 8.45 -3.94
CA VAL A 197 0.67 7.91 -3.07
C VAL A 197 1.40 6.72 -3.72
N MET A 198 0.68 5.82 -4.41
CA MET A 198 1.29 4.69 -5.11
C MET A 198 2.24 5.13 -6.24
N GLU A 199 1.88 6.15 -7.00
CA GLU A 199 2.73 6.76 -8.02
C GLU A 199 3.96 7.42 -7.40
N ILE A 200 3.77 8.25 -6.38
CA ILE A 200 4.85 9.01 -5.74
C ILE A 200 5.86 8.10 -5.04
N PHE A 201 5.37 7.06 -4.37
CA PHE A 201 6.20 6.11 -3.62
C PHE A 201 6.79 5.03 -4.52
N GLY A 202 5.95 4.43 -5.36
CA GLY A 202 6.26 3.20 -6.06
C GLY A 202 6.60 3.37 -7.54
N GLN A 203 6.30 4.54 -8.12
CA GLN A 203 6.21 4.74 -9.58
C GLN A 203 5.35 3.66 -10.24
N VAL A 204 4.30 3.24 -9.54
CA VAL A 204 3.31 2.33 -10.07
C VAL A 204 2.47 3.15 -11.02
N LEU A 205 2.61 2.90 -12.33
CA LEU A 205 1.85 3.54 -13.41
C LEU A 205 0.36 3.16 -13.34
N GLY A 206 -0.31 3.51 -12.24
CA GLY A 206 -1.61 2.96 -11.85
C GLY A 206 -2.71 3.24 -12.88
N VAL A 207 -2.70 4.43 -13.50
CA VAL A 207 -3.64 4.80 -14.57
C VAL A 207 -3.40 3.98 -15.84
N GLU A 208 -2.15 3.68 -16.17
CA GLU A 208 -1.81 2.98 -17.41
C GLU A 208 -1.97 1.46 -17.27
N GLU A 209 -1.63 0.92 -16.10
CA GLU A 209 -1.51 -0.53 -15.90
C GLU A 209 -2.67 -1.19 -15.15
N LEU A 210 -3.37 -0.47 -14.26
CA LEU A 210 -4.31 -1.04 -13.28
C LEU A 210 -5.67 -0.32 -13.24
N ASN A 211 -5.92 0.62 -14.16
CA ASN A 211 -7.14 1.42 -14.17
C ASN A 211 -8.34 0.65 -14.73
N GLY A 212 -9.52 0.92 -14.18
CA GLY A 212 -10.78 0.30 -14.57
C GLY A 212 -10.67 -1.23 -14.65
N PRO A 213 -10.99 -1.86 -15.80
CA PRO A 213 -10.91 -3.32 -15.97
C PRO A 213 -9.52 -3.94 -15.74
N HIS A 214 -8.44 -3.18 -15.89
CA HIS A 214 -7.09 -3.69 -15.75
C HIS A 214 -6.71 -4.03 -14.31
N ILE A 215 -7.51 -3.62 -13.31
CA ILE A 215 -7.31 -4.03 -11.92
C ILE A 215 -7.39 -5.55 -11.74
N HIS A 216 -8.07 -6.26 -12.66
CA HIS A 216 -8.22 -7.72 -12.66
C HIS A 216 -7.21 -8.46 -13.54
N ARG A 217 -6.17 -7.77 -14.06
CA ARG A 217 -5.13 -8.42 -14.87
C ARG A 217 -4.42 -9.50 -14.08
N ILE A 218 -3.94 -10.54 -14.77
CA ILE A 218 -3.37 -11.72 -14.12
C ILE A 218 -2.14 -11.40 -13.26
N GLU A 219 -1.42 -10.34 -13.58
CA GLU A 219 -0.25 -9.86 -12.84
C GLU A 219 -0.62 -9.16 -11.52
N ASN A 220 -1.89 -8.80 -11.33
CA ASN A 220 -2.39 -8.19 -10.10
C ASN A 220 -3.24 -9.16 -9.25
N VAL A 221 -3.46 -10.39 -9.68
CA VAL A 221 -4.32 -11.36 -8.98
C VAL A 221 -3.59 -12.66 -8.63
N MET A 222 -3.90 -13.22 -7.48
CA MET A 222 -3.29 -14.45 -6.95
C MET A 222 -4.35 -15.34 -6.32
N THR A 223 -4.22 -16.66 -6.44
CA THR A 223 -5.08 -17.61 -5.72
C THR A 223 -4.43 -17.93 -4.38
N MET A 224 -5.16 -17.71 -3.28
CA MET A 224 -4.72 -18.02 -1.92
C MET A 224 -5.77 -18.89 -1.22
N ASP A 225 -5.36 -19.77 -0.32
CA ASP A 225 -6.32 -20.39 0.60
C ASP A 225 -6.88 -19.36 1.59
N SER A 226 -7.98 -19.72 2.26
CA SER A 226 -8.67 -18.84 3.21
C SER A 226 -7.77 -18.23 4.30
N ASP A 227 -6.84 -19.00 4.86
CA ASP A 227 -6.02 -18.53 5.99
C ASP A 227 -4.97 -17.53 5.48
N PHE A 228 -4.28 -17.88 4.38
CA PHE A 228 -3.32 -16.97 3.74
C PHE A 228 -3.96 -15.70 3.19
N HIS A 229 -5.14 -15.80 2.59
CA HIS A 229 -5.89 -14.63 2.13
C HIS A 229 -6.20 -13.68 3.29
N TYR A 230 -6.61 -14.21 4.44
CA TYR A 230 -6.88 -13.42 5.65
C TYR A 230 -5.62 -12.74 6.19
N TRP A 231 -4.50 -13.48 6.29
CA TRP A 231 -3.23 -12.93 6.79
C TRP A 231 -2.63 -11.90 5.84
N PHE A 232 -2.73 -12.13 4.53
CA PHE A 232 -2.26 -11.20 3.51
C PHE A 232 -3.03 -9.89 3.59
N GLY A 233 -4.36 -9.98 3.68
CA GLY A 233 -5.24 -8.84 3.88
C GLY A 233 -5.08 -8.13 5.23
N SER A 234 -4.55 -8.81 6.25
CA SER A 234 -4.25 -8.20 7.56
C SER A 234 -2.87 -7.56 7.64
N LEU A 235 -2.04 -7.73 6.60
CA LEU A 235 -0.61 -7.41 6.56
C LEU A 235 0.21 -8.19 7.60
N ASP A 236 -0.23 -9.40 7.94
CA ASP A 236 0.50 -10.32 8.81
C ASP A 236 1.50 -11.18 8.03
N VAL A 237 1.28 -11.33 6.72
CA VAL A 237 2.21 -11.96 5.78
C VAL A 237 2.46 -11.08 4.56
N TRP A 238 3.63 -11.21 3.96
CA TRP A 238 3.98 -10.56 2.69
C TRP A 238 4.85 -11.47 1.83
N LEU A 239 4.95 -11.13 0.55
CA LEU A 239 5.73 -11.87 -0.44
C LEU A 239 7.02 -11.11 -0.75
N GLU A 240 8.15 -11.80 -0.72
CA GLU A 240 9.45 -11.29 -1.19
C GLU A 240 9.85 -11.98 -2.49
N ALA A 241 10.24 -11.17 -3.47
CA ALA A 241 10.76 -11.69 -4.73
C ALA A 241 12.04 -12.49 -4.47
N THR A 242 12.18 -13.62 -5.15
CA THR A 242 13.43 -14.37 -5.16
C THR A 242 14.26 -14.04 -6.39
N VAL A 243 15.51 -14.51 -6.42
CA VAL A 243 16.41 -14.38 -7.59
C VAL A 243 15.81 -15.02 -8.84
N SER A 244 14.88 -15.97 -8.66
CA SER A 244 14.10 -16.56 -9.75
C SER A 244 12.76 -15.84 -9.88
N ALA A 245 12.46 -15.33 -11.08
CA ALA A 245 11.24 -14.57 -11.37
C ALA A 245 9.93 -15.37 -11.21
N VAL A 246 10.01 -16.66 -10.90
CA VAL A 246 8.86 -17.56 -10.75
C VAL A 246 8.64 -18.05 -9.31
N THR A 247 9.44 -17.58 -8.35
CA THR A 247 9.29 -17.98 -6.94
C THR A 247 9.27 -16.79 -5.99
N TRP A 248 8.43 -16.89 -4.95
CA TRP A 248 8.25 -15.90 -3.89
C TRP A 248 8.44 -16.57 -2.53
N ILE A 249 9.03 -15.85 -1.57
CA ILE A 249 9.09 -16.30 -0.18
C ILE A 249 7.99 -15.59 0.60
N CYS A 250 7.10 -16.36 1.22
CA CYS A 250 6.16 -15.83 2.18
C CYS A 250 6.87 -15.57 3.51
N LYS A 251 6.78 -14.35 4.01
CA LYS A 251 7.26 -13.95 5.33
C LYS A 251 6.09 -13.75 6.27
N VAL A 252 6.34 -13.90 7.57
CA VAL A 252 5.35 -13.72 8.63
C VAL A 252 5.87 -12.66 9.58
N ASN A 253 4.99 -11.77 10.01
CA ASN A 253 5.25 -10.83 11.08
C ASN A 253 5.20 -11.59 12.41
N ILE A 254 6.34 -11.81 13.06
CA ILE A 254 6.44 -12.49 14.38
C ILE A 254 6.54 -11.43 15.48
#